data_AF-A0AA39FTI7-F1
#
_entry.id   AF-A0AA39FTI7-F1
#
_cell.length_a   1.000
_cell.length_b   1.000
_cell.length_c   1.000
_cell.angle_alpha   90.00
_cell.angle_beta   90.00
_cell.angle_gamma   90.00
#
_symmetry.space_group_name_H-M   'P 1'
#
loop_
_entity.id
_entity.type
_entity.pdbx_description
1 polymer ?
#
loop_
_entity_poly.entity_id
_entity_poly.type
_entity_poly.pdbx_seq_one_letter_code
_entity_poly.pdbx_strand_id
1 'polypeptide(L)'
;MAGSIRCISKMNLSVLTSNITRQFISNGCRTLYTDSSIGMNDYRSTRSIFLKRYEIGIDAFRTKLQTIAASEKDMVFTEDLKAILHLVEKTPEEVDLLKKLLNKYVTQNSELRFGSFKFGPIVMRTLHYLNEPNIAKQIFLDPNFDNFFDQLTSYMVLLDLLYENQMYNDIFEVYNKIRTKFVGGIVHPKLAINVIGMSCYKANTPESLEYGLQICKELNERGSVPLRKFVAAVGALAIKQNKPEIAMELMSQSRTPDYITIRCVKVMALADMDKIDDILIHFQQSLRREFPEKNQYYIDVIDKVKAVAARLNMDENSEIHKVIQMLENRGYVYKTTFDEHISEPIQTFKRMTNAFDYQDQRWEDNNNMNYENKPDLPRYKKSFGASSYTKRYSSG
;
A
#
# COMPACT_ATOMS: atom_id res chain seq x y z
N MET A 1 37.25 40.85 -38.20
CA MET A 1 37.86 40.05 -37.10
C MET A 1 36.69 39.36 -36.40
N ALA A 2 36.32 38.12 -36.72
CA ALA A 2 36.96 36.86 -36.28
C ALA A 2 37.27 36.90 -34.77
N GLY A 3 36.76 36.04 -33.88
CA GLY A 3 35.93 34.84 -34.00
C GLY A 3 35.85 34.15 -32.62
N SER A 4 35.02 33.11 -32.52
CA SER A 4 34.99 32.04 -31.48
C SER A 4 34.68 32.49 -30.03
N ILE A 5 33.70 31.92 -29.34
CA ILE A 5 33.76 30.56 -28.77
C ILE A 5 32.35 29.96 -28.71
N ARG A 6 32.21 28.75 -29.25
CA ARG A 6 31.08 27.84 -29.06
C ARG A 6 31.29 26.97 -27.82
N CYS A 7 30.17 26.41 -27.35
CA CYS A 7 29.98 25.27 -26.45
C CYS A 7 29.89 25.62 -24.97
N ILE A 8 28.68 25.51 -24.42
CA ILE A 8 28.33 24.52 -23.37
C ILE A 8 26.83 24.19 -23.51
N SER A 9 26.56 22.94 -23.20
CA SER A 9 25.40 22.09 -23.43
C SER A 9 24.02 22.66 -23.07
N LYS A 10 23.07 22.31 -23.94
CA LYS A 10 21.65 22.13 -23.61
C LYS A 10 21.53 21.13 -22.47
N MET A 11 21.30 21.59 -21.24
CA MET A 11 20.79 20.74 -20.17
C MET A 11 19.27 20.63 -20.27
N ASN A 12 18.78 19.39 -20.31
CA ASN A 12 17.38 19.01 -20.40
C ASN A 12 16.58 19.57 -19.21
N LEU A 13 15.79 20.62 -19.45
CA LEU A 13 14.79 21.13 -18.51
C LEU A 13 13.59 20.18 -18.27
N SER A 14 13.51 19.04 -18.96
CA SER A 14 12.40 18.09 -18.84
C SER A 14 12.50 17.10 -17.67
N VAL A 15 13.65 17.05 -16.96
CA VAL A 15 13.86 16.12 -15.83
C VAL A 15 13.62 16.80 -14.48
N LEU A 16 13.56 18.14 -14.43
CA LEU A 16 13.35 18.90 -13.19
C LEU A 16 11.88 19.28 -12.93
N THR A 17 10.99 19.08 -13.90
CA THR A 17 9.58 19.50 -13.79
C THR A 17 8.65 18.43 -13.20
N SER A 18 9.05 17.15 -13.19
CA SER A 18 8.21 16.04 -12.67
C SER A 18 8.27 15.84 -11.15
N ASN A 19 9.33 16.30 -10.49
CA ASN A 19 9.48 16.18 -9.03
C ASN A 19 8.97 17.40 -8.27
N ILE A 20 8.90 18.57 -8.91
CA ILE A 20 8.50 19.83 -8.26
C ILE A 20 6.98 20.01 -8.25
N THR A 21 6.25 19.39 -9.18
CA THR A 21 4.76 19.39 -9.18
C THR A 21 4.15 18.43 -8.16
N ARG A 22 4.93 17.53 -7.53
CA ARG A 22 4.45 16.62 -6.48
C ARG A 22 4.23 17.28 -5.12
N GLN A 23 4.74 18.50 -4.90
CA GLN A 23 4.68 19.16 -3.59
C GLN A 23 3.50 20.14 -3.42
N PHE A 24 2.70 20.43 -4.45
CA PHE A 24 1.68 21.49 -4.37
C PHE A 24 0.22 21.05 -4.55
N ILE A 25 -0.06 19.75 -4.63
CA ILE A 25 -1.43 19.23 -4.60
C ILE A 25 -1.50 18.07 -3.60
N SER A 26 -1.36 18.41 -2.31
CA SER A 26 -1.88 17.66 -1.16
C SER A 26 -1.15 18.16 0.09
N ASN A 27 -1.79 19.03 0.87
CA ASN A 27 -1.55 19.12 2.32
C ASN A 27 -2.14 17.89 3.05
N GLY A 28 -2.28 16.76 2.35
CA GLY A 28 -2.81 15.49 2.81
C GLY A 28 -1.70 14.51 3.20
N CYS A 29 -2.10 13.43 3.84
CA CYS A 29 -1.17 12.46 4.41
C CYS A 29 -0.24 11.89 3.31
N ARG A 30 1.02 11.59 3.67
CA ARG A 30 1.92 10.82 2.79
C ARG A 30 1.25 9.48 2.43
N THR A 31 1.39 9.04 1.18
CA THR A 31 0.76 7.80 0.68
C THR A 31 1.22 6.60 1.51
N LEU A 32 0.30 5.68 1.86
CA LEU A 32 0.68 4.53 2.67
C LEU A 32 1.39 3.48 1.83
N TYR A 33 1.01 3.35 0.56
CA TYR A 33 1.69 2.50 -0.41
C TYR A 33 2.38 3.32 -1.49
N THR A 34 3.38 2.73 -2.14
CA THR A 34 3.97 3.36 -3.33
C THR A 34 3.07 3.17 -4.55
N ASP A 35 3.08 4.12 -5.49
CA ASP A 35 2.36 4.02 -6.78
C ASP A 35 2.58 2.67 -7.48
N SER A 36 3.81 2.13 -7.40
CA SER A 36 4.15 0.80 -7.94
C SER A 36 3.45 -0.35 -7.22
N SER A 37 3.26 -0.25 -5.90
CA SER A 37 2.63 -1.28 -5.07
C SER A 37 1.14 -1.43 -5.36
N ILE A 38 0.47 -0.30 -5.65
CA ILE A 38 -0.96 -0.26 -5.98
C ILE A 38 -1.24 -0.39 -7.50
N GLY A 39 -0.21 -0.39 -8.34
CA GLY A 39 -0.31 -0.53 -9.79
C GLY A 39 -0.73 0.76 -10.52
N MET A 40 -0.48 1.92 -9.91
CA MET A 40 -0.79 3.22 -10.52
C MET A 40 0.18 3.57 -11.66
N ASN A 41 1.43 3.10 -11.60
CA ASN A 41 2.38 3.29 -12.70
C ASN A 41 1.93 2.57 -13.98
N ASP A 42 1.50 1.32 -13.82
CA ASP A 42 0.97 0.50 -14.93
C ASP A 42 -0.29 1.18 -15.49
N TYR A 43 -1.21 1.58 -14.62
CA TYR A 43 -2.42 2.31 -15.03
C TYR A 43 -2.12 3.61 -15.80
N ARG A 44 -1.18 4.45 -15.34
CA ARG A 44 -0.79 5.69 -16.04
C ARG A 44 -0.16 5.42 -17.41
N SER A 45 0.63 4.35 -17.51
CA SER A 45 1.23 3.91 -18.77
C SER A 45 0.14 3.48 -19.75
N THR A 46 -0.80 2.63 -19.30
CA THR A 46 -1.94 2.18 -20.11
C THR A 46 -2.83 3.35 -20.52
N ARG A 47 -3.12 4.30 -19.61
CA ARG A 47 -3.84 5.52 -19.94
C ARG A 47 -3.19 6.30 -21.08
N SER A 48 -1.87 6.48 -21.05
CA SER A 48 -1.15 7.17 -22.13
C SER A 48 -1.33 6.47 -23.49
N ILE A 49 -1.37 5.14 -23.50
CA ILE A 49 -1.63 4.34 -24.71
C ILE A 49 -3.07 4.55 -25.22
N PHE A 50 -4.06 4.53 -24.32
CA PHE A 50 -5.46 4.79 -24.70
C PHE A 50 -5.66 6.21 -25.23
N LEU A 51 -5.08 7.21 -24.57
CA LEU A 51 -5.14 8.60 -25.04
C LEU A 51 -4.58 8.75 -26.46
N LYS A 52 -3.44 8.09 -26.76
CA LYS A 52 -2.87 8.09 -28.11
C LYS A 52 -3.77 7.36 -29.12
N ARG A 53 -4.40 6.25 -28.73
CA ARG A 53 -5.28 5.49 -29.62
C ARG A 53 -6.55 6.26 -30.00
N TYR A 54 -7.10 7.01 -29.06
CA TYR A 54 -8.34 7.78 -29.24
C TYR A 54 -8.08 9.26 -29.57
N GLU A 55 -6.83 9.63 -29.86
CA GLU A 55 -6.43 10.99 -30.24
C GLU A 55 -7.32 11.53 -31.36
N ILE A 56 -7.66 10.67 -32.33
CA ILE A 56 -8.62 10.97 -33.38
C ILE A 56 -9.94 10.25 -33.05
N GLY A 57 -10.99 11.02 -32.74
CA GLY A 57 -12.35 10.49 -32.56
C GLY A 57 -12.80 10.26 -31.12
N ILE A 58 -12.10 10.80 -30.12
CA ILE A 58 -12.54 10.75 -28.71
C ILE A 58 -13.97 11.31 -28.52
N ASP A 59 -14.33 12.38 -29.22
CA ASP A 59 -15.65 13.01 -29.09
C ASP A 59 -16.77 12.13 -29.67
N ALA A 60 -16.51 11.48 -30.80
CA ALA A 60 -17.43 10.49 -31.38
C ALA A 60 -17.62 9.29 -30.43
N PHE A 61 -16.53 8.85 -29.80
CA PHE A 61 -16.57 7.78 -28.80
C PHE A 61 -17.37 8.20 -27.55
N ARG A 62 -17.14 9.40 -27.00
CA ARG A 62 -17.92 9.95 -25.89
C ARG A 62 -19.41 10.05 -26.23
N THR A 63 -19.74 10.52 -27.43
CA THR A 63 -21.13 10.62 -27.92
C THR A 63 -21.78 9.24 -28.01
N LYS A 64 -21.08 8.23 -28.55
CA LYS A 64 -21.54 6.83 -28.56
C LYS A 64 -21.86 6.35 -27.14
N LEU A 65 -20.97 6.59 -26.17
CA LEU A 65 -21.16 6.16 -24.78
C LEU A 65 -22.33 6.87 -24.10
N GLN A 66 -22.53 8.16 -24.37
CA GLN A 66 -23.69 8.90 -23.86
C GLN A 66 -25.01 8.32 -24.39
N THR A 67 -25.07 7.99 -25.68
CA THR A 67 -26.23 7.32 -26.29
C THR A 67 -26.48 5.96 -25.65
N ILE A 68 -25.42 5.16 -25.44
CA ILE A 68 -25.52 3.87 -24.75
C ILE A 68 -26.00 4.06 -23.31
N ALA A 69 -25.51 5.06 -22.58
CA ALA A 69 -25.92 5.31 -21.20
C ALA A 69 -27.39 5.75 -21.09
N ALA A 70 -27.92 6.45 -22.10
CA ALA A 70 -29.30 6.94 -22.14
C ALA A 70 -30.32 5.89 -22.63
N SER A 71 -29.90 4.96 -23.48
CA SER A 71 -30.74 3.90 -24.02
C SER A 71 -30.98 2.79 -23.00
N GLU A 72 -32.17 2.20 -22.93
CA GLU A 72 -32.41 1.00 -22.09
C GLU A 72 -31.93 -0.28 -22.78
N LYS A 73 -31.95 -0.31 -24.12
CA LYS A 73 -31.70 -1.52 -24.93
C LYS A 73 -30.22 -1.76 -25.21
N ASP A 74 -29.42 -0.70 -25.32
CA ASP A 74 -28.03 -0.84 -25.73
C ASP A 74 -27.16 -1.45 -24.63
N MET A 75 -26.19 -2.29 -24.99
CA MET A 75 -25.31 -2.95 -24.03
C MET A 75 -23.96 -2.24 -23.89
N VAL A 76 -23.40 -2.25 -22.67
CA VAL A 76 -22.05 -1.74 -22.41
C VAL A 76 -21.07 -2.89 -22.64
N PHE A 77 -20.27 -2.79 -23.70
CA PHE A 77 -19.26 -3.82 -23.98
C PHE A 77 -18.03 -3.66 -23.08
N THR A 78 -17.39 -4.79 -22.78
CA THR A 78 -16.15 -4.85 -21.98
C THR A 78 -15.06 -3.92 -22.53
N GLU A 79 -14.87 -3.85 -23.85
CA GLU A 79 -13.87 -2.98 -24.46
C GLU A 79 -14.22 -1.49 -24.36
N ASP A 80 -15.51 -1.15 -24.49
CA ASP A 80 -16.00 0.22 -24.30
C ASP A 80 -15.77 0.69 -22.85
N LEU A 81 -16.08 -0.17 -21.86
CA LEU A 81 -15.87 0.14 -20.45
C LEU A 81 -14.37 0.24 -20.10
N LYS A 82 -13.52 -0.63 -20.64
CA LYS A 82 -12.06 -0.53 -20.47
C LYS A 82 -11.52 0.78 -21.01
N ALA A 83 -11.98 1.20 -22.19
CA ALA A 83 -11.52 2.42 -22.83
C ALA A 83 -11.91 3.65 -22.01
N ILE A 84 -13.19 3.78 -21.61
CA ILE A 84 -13.63 4.96 -20.85
C ILE A 84 -12.93 5.07 -19.50
N LEU A 85 -12.64 3.96 -18.81
CA LEU A 85 -11.90 3.96 -17.55
C LEU A 85 -10.50 4.57 -17.68
N HIS A 86 -9.89 4.50 -18.87
CA HIS A 86 -8.57 5.09 -19.15
C HIS A 86 -8.65 6.44 -19.84
N LEU A 87 -9.81 6.87 -20.34
CA LEU A 87 -9.98 8.16 -21.04
C LEU A 87 -10.66 9.22 -20.18
N VAL A 88 -11.46 8.82 -19.18
CA VAL A 88 -12.21 9.72 -18.31
C VAL A 88 -11.32 10.80 -17.68
N GLU A 89 -11.81 12.02 -17.64
CA GLU A 89 -11.22 13.20 -17.04
C GLU A 89 -12.02 13.61 -15.80
N LYS A 90 -11.43 14.49 -15.00
CA LYS A 90 -12.06 14.98 -13.76
C LYS A 90 -13.05 16.09 -14.07
N THR A 91 -14.16 15.75 -14.73
CA THR A 91 -15.31 16.64 -14.94
C THR A 91 -16.58 16.00 -14.39
N PRO A 92 -17.51 16.78 -13.80
CA PRO A 92 -18.75 16.24 -13.25
C PRO A 92 -19.54 15.40 -14.25
N GLU A 93 -19.58 15.82 -15.52
CA GLU A 93 -20.31 15.16 -16.59
C GLU A 93 -19.71 13.80 -16.93
N GLU A 94 -18.38 13.70 -17.02
CA GLU A 94 -17.71 12.45 -17.34
C GLU A 94 -17.71 11.46 -16.18
N VAL A 95 -17.60 11.97 -14.96
CA VAL A 95 -17.70 11.15 -13.75
C VAL A 95 -19.12 10.59 -13.59
N ASP A 96 -20.16 11.38 -13.87
CA ASP A 96 -21.55 10.90 -13.89
C ASP A 96 -21.80 9.87 -15.01
N LEU A 97 -21.27 10.12 -16.21
CA LEU A 97 -21.32 9.16 -17.31
C LEU A 97 -20.66 7.83 -16.92
N LEU A 98 -19.48 7.87 -16.30
CA LEU A 98 -18.79 6.68 -15.82
C LEU A 98 -19.63 5.89 -14.80
N LYS A 99 -20.27 6.58 -13.84
CA LYS A 99 -21.18 5.93 -12.88
C LYS A 99 -22.35 5.23 -13.57
N LYS A 100 -22.99 5.90 -14.53
CA LYS A 100 -24.11 5.33 -15.30
C LYS A 100 -23.69 4.10 -16.08
N LEU A 101 -22.54 4.15 -16.76
CA LEU A 101 -22.00 3.02 -17.51
C LEU A 101 -21.62 1.85 -16.59
N LEU A 102 -21.03 2.12 -15.43
CA LEU A 102 -20.69 1.09 -14.44
C LEU A 102 -21.94 0.39 -13.89
N ASN A 103 -22.95 1.15 -13.45
CA ASN A 103 -24.22 0.60 -13.00
C ASN A 103 -24.86 -0.28 -14.08
N LYS A 104 -24.94 0.25 -15.29
CA LYS A 104 -25.50 -0.46 -16.43
C LYS A 104 -24.75 -1.74 -16.75
N TYR A 105 -23.42 -1.71 -16.75
CA TYR A 105 -22.58 -2.88 -16.98
C TYR A 105 -22.81 -3.97 -15.91
N VAL A 106 -22.92 -3.60 -14.64
CA VAL A 106 -23.13 -4.57 -13.55
C VAL A 106 -24.53 -5.19 -13.64
N THR A 107 -25.56 -4.40 -13.88
CA THR A 107 -26.94 -4.90 -14.07
C THR A 107 -27.05 -5.80 -15.30
N GLN A 108 -26.29 -5.55 -16.37
CA GLN A 108 -26.28 -6.41 -17.56
C GLN A 108 -25.60 -7.76 -17.32
N ASN A 109 -24.51 -7.77 -16.56
CA ASN A 109 -23.71 -8.98 -16.34
C ASN A 109 -24.21 -9.85 -15.17
N SER A 110 -25.17 -9.38 -14.37
CA SER A 110 -25.81 -10.21 -13.34
C SER A 110 -26.59 -11.38 -13.94
N GLU A 111 -27.14 -11.21 -15.15
CA GLU A 111 -27.89 -12.23 -15.89
C GLU A 111 -27.02 -13.01 -16.88
N LEU A 112 -25.97 -12.39 -17.42
CA LEU A 112 -25.14 -12.92 -18.49
C LEU A 112 -23.65 -12.60 -18.24
N ARG A 113 -22.97 -13.35 -17.35
CA ARG A 113 -21.52 -13.19 -17.13
C ARG A 113 -20.71 -13.65 -18.35
N PHE A 114 -20.54 -12.78 -19.34
CA PHE A 114 -19.60 -13.00 -20.43
C PHE A 114 -18.25 -12.33 -20.13
N GLY A 115 -17.23 -13.15 -19.89
CA GLY A 115 -15.83 -12.71 -19.79
C GLY A 115 -15.17 -12.94 -18.44
N SER A 116 -13.85 -13.11 -18.46
CA SER A 116 -13.00 -13.34 -17.28
C SER A 116 -12.35 -12.08 -16.73
N PHE A 117 -12.68 -10.91 -17.28
CA PHE A 117 -11.99 -9.65 -16.96
C PHE A 117 -12.47 -9.07 -15.64
N LYS A 118 -11.53 -8.58 -14.82
CA LYS A 118 -11.81 -8.05 -13.48
C LYS A 118 -11.71 -6.53 -13.47
N PHE A 119 -12.86 -5.86 -13.51
CA PHE A 119 -12.90 -4.39 -13.55
C PHE A 119 -12.58 -3.71 -12.22
N GLY A 120 -12.87 -4.36 -11.08
CA GLY A 120 -12.75 -3.73 -9.77
C GLY A 120 -11.43 -2.98 -9.53
N PRO A 121 -10.24 -3.57 -9.81
CA PRO A 121 -8.97 -2.88 -9.58
C PRO A 121 -8.79 -1.64 -10.46
N ILE A 122 -9.22 -1.71 -11.73
CA ILE A 122 -9.08 -0.60 -12.68
C ILE A 122 -10.01 0.53 -12.30
N VAL A 123 -11.27 0.23 -11.96
CA VAL A 123 -12.24 1.23 -11.47
C VAL A 123 -11.68 1.99 -10.27
N MET A 124 -11.12 1.27 -9.29
CA MET A 124 -10.53 1.92 -8.11
C MET A 124 -9.28 2.75 -8.46
N ARG A 125 -8.43 2.31 -9.40
CA ARG A 125 -7.28 3.10 -9.87
C ARG A 125 -7.70 4.33 -10.66
N THR A 126 -8.77 4.24 -11.44
CA THR A 126 -9.35 5.38 -12.15
C THR A 126 -9.82 6.43 -11.13
N LEU A 127 -10.58 6.03 -10.12
CA LEU A 127 -11.05 6.95 -9.08
C LEU A 127 -9.91 7.47 -8.19
N HIS A 128 -8.87 6.67 -7.97
CA HIS A 128 -7.64 7.11 -7.31
C HIS A 128 -6.93 8.18 -8.15
N TYR A 129 -6.76 7.94 -9.46
CA TYR A 129 -6.16 8.89 -10.39
C TYR A 129 -6.92 10.22 -10.47
N LEU A 130 -8.26 10.17 -10.49
CA LEU A 130 -9.11 11.36 -10.48
C LEU A 130 -9.19 12.02 -9.09
N ASN A 131 -8.67 11.38 -8.04
CA ASN A 131 -8.85 11.73 -6.64
C ASN A 131 -10.33 11.96 -6.29
N GLU A 132 -11.15 10.91 -6.46
CA GLU A 132 -12.59 10.88 -6.22
C GLU A 132 -12.96 9.88 -5.09
N PRO A 133 -12.54 10.13 -3.84
CA PRO A 133 -12.68 9.18 -2.73
C PRO A 133 -14.14 8.92 -2.35
N ASN A 134 -14.99 9.95 -2.34
CA ASN A 134 -16.41 9.82 -1.99
C ASN A 134 -17.15 8.91 -2.97
N ILE A 135 -16.82 9.03 -4.26
CA ILE A 135 -17.41 8.22 -5.31
C ILE A 135 -16.95 6.77 -5.19
N ALA A 136 -15.65 6.56 -4.96
CA ALA A 136 -15.08 5.24 -4.75
C ALA A 136 -15.73 4.53 -3.55
N LYS A 137 -15.93 5.24 -2.44
CA LYS A 137 -16.67 4.74 -1.27
C LYS A 137 -18.12 4.41 -1.64
N GLN A 138 -18.83 5.34 -2.27
CA GLN A 138 -20.24 5.19 -2.63
C GLN A 138 -20.48 3.92 -3.46
N ILE A 139 -19.73 3.74 -4.55
CA ILE A 139 -19.91 2.58 -5.44
C ILE A 139 -19.46 1.28 -4.77
N PHE A 140 -18.47 1.33 -3.88
CA PHE A 140 -17.99 0.15 -3.17
C PHE A 140 -19.02 -0.36 -2.16
N LEU A 141 -19.70 0.56 -1.47
CA LEU A 141 -20.70 0.23 -0.47
C LEU A 141 -22.06 -0.13 -1.08
N ASP A 142 -22.37 0.36 -2.28
CA ASP A 142 -23.59 0.06 -3.02
C ASP A 142 -23.81 -1.46 -3.19
N PRO A 143 -24.96 -2.01 -2.74
CA PRO A 143 -25.33 -3.42 -2.90
C PRO A 143 -25.36 -3.90 -4.36
N ASN A 144 -25.61 -3.01 -5.33
CA ASN A 144 -25.63 -3.38 -6.75
C ASN A 144 -24.26 -3.88 -7.22
N PHE A 145 -23.18 -3.38 -6.63
CA PHE A 145 -21.81 -3.78 -6.93
C PHE A 145 -21.31 -4.93 -6.05
N ASP A 146 -22.21 -5.66 -5.39
CA ASP A 146 -21.80 -6.76 -4.53
C ASP A 146 -21.00 -7.81 -5.33
N ASN A 147 -19.83 -8.17 -4.81
CA ASN A 147 -18.84 -9.05 -5.43
C ASN A 147 -18.10 -8.49 -6.67
N PHE A 148 -18.49 -7.33 -7.20
CA PHE A 148 -17.78 -6.68 -8.31
C PHE A 148 -16.34 -6.31 -7.91
N PHE A 149 -16.17 -5.87 -6.67
CA PHE A 149 -14.88 -5.44 -6.10
C PHE A 149 -14.18 -6.52 -5.25
N ASP A 150 -14.56 -7.80 -5.37
CA ASP A 150 -13.95 -8.91 -4.61
C ASP A 150 -12.56 -9.29 -5.14
N GLN A 151 -11.68 -8.31 -5.16
CA GLN A 151 -10.28 -8.45 -5.48
C GLN A 151 -9.47 -7.70 -4.42
N LEU A 152 -8.45 -8.36 -3.86
CA LEU A 152 -7.60 -7.76 -2.81
C LEU A 152 -6.98 -6.43 -3.25
N THR A 153 -6.66 -6.30 -4.54
CA THR A 153 -6.14 -5.07 -5.12
C THR A 153 -7.15 -3.93 -5.11
N SER A 154 -8.44 -4.21 -5.35
CA SER A 154 -9.51 -3.20 -5.25
C SER A 154 -9.61 -2.64 -3.86
N TYR A 155 -9.62 -3.51 -2.85
CA TYR A 155 -9.64 -3.12 -1.45
C TYR A 155 -8.42 -2.25 -1.10
N MET A 156 -7.23 -2.66 -1.54
CA MET A 156 -6.00 -1.92 -1.27
C MET A 156 -6.02 -0.52 -1.90
N VAL A 157 -6.39 -0.38 -3.16
CA VAL A 157 -6.41 0.92 -3.87
C VAL A 157 -7.45 1.85 -3.25
N LEU A 158 -8.63 1.33 -2.89
CA LEU A 158 -9.67 2.12 -2.22
C LEU A 158 -9.20 2.63 -0.85
N LEU A 159 -8.66 1.73 -0.01
CA LEU A 159 -8.21 2.09 1.33
C LEU A 159 -7.05 3.10 1.30
N ASP A 160 -6.14 2.98 0.32
CA ASP A 160 -5.06 3.94 0.09
C ASP A 160 -5.60 5.32 -0.34
N LEU A 161 -6.56 5.36 -1.28
CA LEU A 161 -7.24 6.59 -1.70
C LEU A 161 -7.92 7.30 -0.51
N LEU A 162 -8.65 6.56 0.32
CA LEU A 162 -9.31 7.13 1.50
C LEU A 162 -8.29 7.63 2.53
N TYR A 163 -7.16 6.92 2.69
CA TYR A 163 -6.11 7.29 3.63
C TYR A 163 -5.40 8.59 3.22
N GLU A 164 -5.07 8.73 1.92
CA GLU A 164 -4.49 9.97 1.37
C GLU A 164 -5.40 11.19 1.61
N ASN A 165 -6.72 10.99 1.55
CA ASN A 165 -7.74 11.99 1.80
C ASN A 165 -8.16 12.13 3.28
N GLN A 166 -7.45 11.46 4.21
CA GLN A 166 -7.70 11.52 5.66
C GLN A 166 -9.11 11.08 6.08
N MET A 167 -9.76 10.23 5.29
CA MET A 167 -11.11 9.72 5.53
C MET A 167 -11.08 8.49 6.45
N TYR A 168 -10.52 8.64 7.66
CA TYR A 168 -10.22 7.51 8.56
C TYR A 168 -11.47 6.76 9.04
N ASN A 169 -12.57 7.47 9.30
CA ASN A 169 -13.83 6.81 9.70
C ASN A 169 -14.41 5.97 8.54
N ASP A 170 -14.30 6.49 7.31
CA ASP A 170 -14.77 5.78 6.12
C ASP A 170 -13.92 4.54 5.82
N ILE A 171 -12.62 4.58 6.14
CA ILE A 171 -11.74 3.41 6.11
C ILE A 171 -12.26 2.31 7.04
N PHE A 172 -12.69 2.64 8.26
CA PHE A 172 -13.24 1.66 9.19
C PHE A 172 -14.55 1.05 8.66
N GLU A 173 -15.44 1.87 8.10
CA GLU A 173 -16.68 1.42 7.46
C GLU A 173 -16.41 0.46 6.29
N VAL A 174 -15.53 0.85 5.37
CA VAL A 174 -15.13 0.03 4.22
C VAL A 174 -14.49 -1.27 4.66
N TYR A 175 -13.61 -1.23 5.66
CA TYR A 175 -12.95 -2.43 6.18
C TYR A 175 -13.93 -3.36 6.91
N ASN A 176 -14.94 -2.82 7.59
CA ASN A 176 -16.01 -3.62 8.17
C ASN A 176 -16.75 -4.44 7.10
N LYS A 177 -16.98 -3.88 5.91
CA LYS A 177 -17.54 -4.63 4.77
C LYS A 177 -16.53 -5.63 4.19
N ILE A 178 -15.25 -5.28 4.10
CA ILE A 178 -14.20 -6.19 3.59
C ILE A 178 -14.09 -7.44 4.47
N ARG A 179 -14.06 -7.28 5.81
CA ARG A 179 -13.88 -8.42 6.73
C ARG A 179 -15.08 -9.35 6.81
N THR A 180 -16.26 -8.95 6.33
CA THR A 180 -17.39 -9.88 6.17
C THR A 180 -17.26 -10.74 4.91
N LYS A 181 -16.39 -10.36 3.97
CA LYS A 181 -16.15 -11.09 2.72
C LYS A 181 -14.99 -12.08 2.91
N PHE A 182 -15.20 -13.32 2.47
CA PHE A 182 -14.17 -14.37 2.47
C PHE A 182 -13.47 -14.47 1.12
N VAL A 183 -12.79 -13.39 0.70
CA VAL A 183 -12.18 -13.33 -0.63
C VAL A 183 -10.88 -14.12 -0.65
N GLY A 184 -10.84 -15.19 -1.46
CA GLY A 184 -9.64 -15.99 -1.66
C GLY A 184 -9.15 -16.70 -0.39
N GLY A 185 -10.06 -17.05 0.52
CA GLY A 185 -9.69 -17.72 1.77
C GLY A 185 -9.22 -16.79 2.90
N ILE A 186 -9.27 -15.47 2.69
CA ILE A 186 -8.66 -14.48 3.57
C ILE A 186 -9.74 -13.54 4.10
N VAL A 187 -9.88 -13.50 5.42
CA VAL A 187 -10.82 -12.57 6.11
C VAL A 187 -10.19 -11.20 6.36
N HIS A 188 -8.92 -11.20 6.77
CA HIS A 188 -8.18 -9.98 7.06
C HIS A 188 -7.01 -9.84 6.08
N PRO A 189 -7.20 -9.17 4.93
CA PRO A 189 -6.12 -8.91 3.99
C PRO A 189 -4.98 -8.15 4.67
N LYS A 190 -3.75 -8.68 4.61
CA LYS A 190 -2.59 -8.12 5.29
C LYS A 190 -2.37 -6.62 5.02
N LEU A 191 -2.61 -6.21 3.77
CA LEU A 191 -2.42 -4.84 3.35
C LEU A 191 -3.49 -3.92 3.95
N ALA A 192 -4.76 -4.36 3.94
CA ALA A 192 -5.85 -3.63 4.59
C ALA A 192 -5.59 -3.42 6.09
N ILE A 193 -5.14 -4.46 6.81
CA ILE A 193 -4.81 -4.36 8.25
C ILE A 193 -3.79 -3.25 8.53
N ASN A 194 -2.72 -3.15 7.72
CA ASN A 194 -1.72 -2.11 7.92
C ASN A 194 -2.32 -0.70 7.72
N VAL A 195 -3.22 -0.52 6.75
CA VAL A 195 -3.95 0.75 6.58
C VAL A 195 -4.76 1.08 7.82
N ILE A 196 -5.46 0.09 8.39
CA ILE A 196 -6.24 0.30 9.61
C ILE A 196 -5.36 0.77 10.76
N GLY A 197 -4.25 0.10 11.05
CA GLY A 197 -3.37 0.51 12.15
C GLY A 197 -2.83 1.92 11.98
N MET A 198 -2.43 2.27 10.76
CA MET A 198 -1.97 3.63 10.44
C MET A 198 -3.09 4.67 10.52
N SER A 199 -4.31 4.32 10.08
CA SER A 199 -5.48 5.18 10.19
C SER A 199 -5.85 5.43 11.64
N CYS A 200 -5.82 4.39 12.49
CA CYS A 200 -6.01 4.54 13.93
C CYS A 200 -4.97 5.51 14.53
N TYR A 201 -3.70 5.32 14.19
CA TYR A 201 -2.59 6.14 14.67
C TYR A 201 -2.69 7.61 14.23
N LYS A 202 -3.10 7.88 12.99
CA LYS A 202 -3.27 9.24 12.46
C LYS A 202 -4.55 9.92 12.94
N ALA A 203 -5.64 9.19 13.11
CA ALA A 203 -6.88 9.72 13.69
C ALA A 203 -6.67 10.18 15.14
N ASN A 204 -5.86 9.46 15.91
CA ASN A 204 -5.48 9.78 17.29
C ASN A 204 -6.68 10.06 18.23
N THR A 205 -7.74 9.23 18.15
CA THR A 205 -8.92 9.36 19.02
C THR A 205 -9.10 8.12 19.90
N PRO A 206 -9.76 8.22 21.06
CA PRO A 206 -10.04 7.05 21.91
C PRO A 206 -10.78 5.92 21.18
N GLU A 207 -11.72 6.28 20.29
CA GLU A 207 -12.49 5.35 19.48
C GLU A 207 -11.58 4.62 18.46
N SER A 208 -10.60 5.32 17.90
CA SER A 208 -9.64 4.71 16.96
C SER A 208 -8.71 3.72 17.66
N LEU A 209 -8.36 3.97 18.92
CA LEU A 209 -7.61 3.03 19.76
C LEU A 209 -8.46 1.79 20.09
N GLU A 210 -9.70 1.98 20.54
CA GLU A 210 -10.62 0.88 20.83
C GLU A 210 -10.83 -0.01 19.60
N TYR A 211 -11.06 0.60 18.43
CA TYR A 211 -11.19 -0.13 17.17
C TYR A 211 -9.92 -0.94 16.84
N GLY A 212 -8.74 -0.34 16.97
CA GLY A 212 -7.46 -1.04 16.76
C GLY A 212 -7.28 -2.25 17.69
N LEU A 213 -7.65 -2.11 18.97
CA LEU A 213 -7.61 -3.20 19.95
C LEU A 213 -8.62 -4.30 19.64
N GLN A 214 -9.83 -3.94 19.19
CA GLN A 214 -10.82 -4.91 18.74
C GLN A 214 -10.27 -5.77 17.58
N ILE A 215 -9.64 -5.15 16.58
CA ILE A 215 -9.04 -5.88 15.47
C ILE A 215 -7.88 -6.78 15.94
N CYS A 216 -7.04 -6.33 16.88
CA CYS A 216 -6.03 -7.19 17.51
C CYS A 216 -6.66 -8.44 18.13
N LYS A 217 -7.74 -8.26 18.91
CA LYS A 217 -8.47 -9.34 19.57
C LYS A 217 -9.04 -10.34 18.56
N GLU A 218 -9.73 -9.85 17.53
CA GLU A 218 -10.29 -10.68 16.45
C GLU A 218 -9.22 -11.50 15.72
N LEU A 219 -8.04 -10.91 15.47
CA LEU A 219 -6.92 -11.63 14.84
C LEU A 219 -6.42 -12.76 15.75
N ASN A 220 -6.24 -12.48 17.05
CA ASN A 220 -5.78 -13.45 18.04
C ASN A 220 -6.76 -14.62 18.22
N GLU A 221 -8.08 -14.34 18.31
CA GLU A 221 -9.13 -15.36 18.41
C GLU A 221 -9.15 -16.31 17.21
N ARG A 222 -8.77 -15.83 16.03
CA ARG A 222 -8.63 -16.62 14.80
C ARG A 222 -7.27 -17.31 14.66
N GLY A 223 -6.42 -17.25 15.69
CA GLY A 223 -5.06 -17.82 15.68
C GLY A 223 -4.08 -17.08 14.75
N SER A 224 -4.45 -15.89 14.27
CA SER A 224 -3.62 -15.05 13.41
C SER A 224 -2.85 -14.05 14.25
N VAL A 225 -1.54 -13.94 14.03
CA VAL A 225 -0.74 -12.94 14.77
C VAL A 225 -0.80 -11.59 14.05
N PRO A 226 -1.14 -10.51 14.76
CA PRO A 226 -1.17 -9.16 14.20
C PRO A 226 0.15 -8.76 13.52
N LEU A 227 0.05 -7.99 12.43
CA LEU A 227 1.22 -7.57 11.67
C LEU A 227 2.06 -6.56 12.45
N ARG A 228 3.38 -6.68 12.36
CA ARG A 228 4.34 -5.80 13.05
C ARG A 228 4.02 -4.31 12.94
N LYS A 229 3.75 -3.81 11.71
CA LYS A 229 3.48 -2.38 11.48
C LYS A 229 2.14 -1.96 12.10
N PHE A 230 1.13 -2.82 12.03
CA PHE A 230 -0.15 -2.63 12.69
C PHE A 230 0.00 -2.54 14.22
N VAL A 231 0.66 -3.52 14.84
CA VAL A 231 0.89 -3.54 16.30
C VAL A 231 1.70 -2.32 16.75
N ALA A 232 2.75 -1.95 16.01
CA ALA A 232 3.54 -0.77 16.31
C ALA A 232 2.70 0.52 16.25
N ALA A 233 1.81 0.65 15.26
CA ALA A 233 0.95 1.83 15.11
C ALA A 233 -0.09 1.94 16.22
N VAL A 234 -0.78 0.84 16.55
CA VAL A 234 -1.77 0.81 17.64
C VAL A 234 -1.09 0.99 19.01
N GLY A 235 0.09 0.40 19.21
CA GLY A 235 0.87 0.59 20.44
C GLY A 235 1.38 2.03 20.60
N ALA A 236 1.86 2.65 19.53
CA ALA A 236 2.26 4.06 19.55
C ALA A 236 1.06 5.00 19.78
N LEU A 237 -0.12 4.65 19.27
CA LEU A 237 -1.37 5.35 19.58
C LEU A 237 -1.73 5.24 21.06
N ALA A 238 -1.61 4.05 21.66
CA ALA A 238 -1.86 3.87 23.09
C ALA A 238 -0.93 4.74 23.95
N ILE A 239 0.34 4.86 23.56
CA ILE A 239 1.31 5.78 24.18
C ILE A 239 0.84 7.24 24.06
N LYS A 240 0.41 7.68 22.87
CA LYS A 240 -0.13 9.04 22.67
C LYS A 240 -1.36 9.34 23.53
N GLN A 241 -2.11 8.31 23.92
CA GLN A 241 -3.27 8.42 24.80
C GLN A 241 -2.97 8.17 26.27
N ASN A 242 -1.70 8.17 26.68
CA ASN A 242 -1.28 7.94 28.06
C ASN A 242 -1.72 6.56 28.61
N LYS A 243 -1.71 5.53 27.77
CA LYS A 243 -2.01 4.13 28.16
C LYS A 243 -0.82 3.21 27.84
N PRO A 244 0.35 3.39 28.49
CA PRO A 244 1.56 2.64 28.17
C PRO A 244 1.46 1.14 28.49
N GLU A 245 0.58 0.73 29.41
CA GLU A 245 0.36 -0.68 29.76
C GLU A 245 -0.21 -1.45 28.56
N ILE A 246 -1.15 -0.84 27.83
CA ILE A 246 -1.73 -1.40 26.61
C ILE A 246 -0.66 -1.55 25.54
N ALA A 247 0.21 -0.54 25.38
CA ALA A 247 1.31 -0.63 24.44
C ALA A 247 2.25 -1.81 24.75
N MET A 248 2.57 -2.04 26.03
CA MET A 248 3.37 -3.17 26.47
C MET A 248 2.72 -4.52 26.16
N GLU A 249 1.42 -4.66 26.43
CA GLU A 249 0.67 -5.86 26.10
C GLU A 249 0.73 -6.13 24.59
N LEU A 250 0.47 -5.13 23.76
CA LEU A 250 0.56 -5.25 22.30
C LEU A 250 1.97 -5.64 21.84
N MET A 251 3.02 -5.03 22.40
CA MET A 251 4.39 -5.35 22.03
C MET A 251 4.76 -6.80 22.38
N SER A 252 4.19 -7.36 23.45
CA SER A 252 4.41 -8.75 23.84
C SER A 252 3.83 -9.78 22.84
N GLN A 253 2.81 -9.38 22.08
CA GLN A 253 2.17 -10.23 21.06
C GLN A 253 2.97 -10.27 19.74
N SER A 254 3.99 -9.44 19.58
CA SER A 254 4.79 -9.36 18.36
C SER A 254 5.74 -10.56 18.22
N ARG A 255 5.71 -11.24 17.06
CA ARG A 255 6.69 -12.30 16.71
C ARG A 255 8.11 -11.77 16.51
N THR A 256 8.29 -10.47 16.33
CA THR A 256 9.59 -9.85 16.06
C THR A 256 9.87 -8.75 17.09
N PRO A 257 10.15 -9.11 18.35
CA PRO A 257 10.38 -8.14 19.43
C PRO A 257 11.63 -7.29 19.20
N ASP A 258 12.61 -7.82 18.48
CA ASP A 258 13.89 -7.16 18.18
C ASP A 258 13.81 -6.12 17.06
N TYR A 259 12.69 -6.03 16.35
CA TYR A 259 12.57 -5.08 15.26
C TYR A 259 12.52 -3.65 15.80
N ILE A 260 13.23 -2.72 15.15
CA ILE A 260 13.41 -1.34 15.64
C ILE A 260 12.10 -0.66 16.04
N THR A 261 11.03 -0.78 15.25
CA THR A 261 9.73 -0.16 15.58
C THR A 261 9.10 -0.73 16.84
N ILE A 262 9.15 -2.06 17.02
CA ILE A 262 8.56 -2.73 18.19
C ILE A 262 9.38 -2.42 19.44
N ARG A 263 10.70 -2.53 19.33
CA ARG A 263 11.63 -2.20 20.42
C ARG A 263 11.51 -0.74 20.84
N CYS A 264 11.41 0.19 19.90
CA CYS A 264 11.23 1.62 20.20
C CYS A 264 9.89 1.90 20.89
N VAL A 265 8.77 1.34 20.42
CA VAL A 265 7.47 1.48 21.09
C VAL A 265 7.53 0.91 22.51
N LYS A 266 8.19 -0.24 22.70
CA LYS A 266 8.41 -0.82 24.03
C LYS A 266 9.20 0.11 24.96
N VAL A 267 10.31 0.67 24.48
CA VAL A 267 11.13 1.62 25.26
C VAL A 267 10.34 2.89 25.58
N MET A 268 9.59 3.43 24.63
CA MET A 268 8.74 4.60 24.88
C MET A 268 7.66 4.32 25.93
N ALA A 269 7.05 3.12 25.92
CA ALA A 269 6.08 2.72 26.95
C ALA A 269 6.73 2.55 28.33
N LEU A 270 7.93 1.95 28.40
CA LEU A 270 8.70 1.84 29.65
C LEU A 270 9.07 3.22 30.20
N ALA A 271 9.39 4.17 29.33
CA ALA A 271 9.71 5.54 29.71
C ALA A 271 8.50 6.26 30.33
N ASP A 272 7.29 6.06 29.78
CA ASP A 272 6.06 6.63 30.36
C ASP A 272 5.67 5.99 31.70
N MET A 273 6.10 4.76 31.97
CA MET A 273 5.91 4.07 33.25
C MET A 273 7.06 4.30 34.25
N ASP A 274 8.02 5.19 33.94
CA ASP A 274 9.21 5.47 34.77
C ASP A 274 10.10 4.24 35.06
N LYS A 275 10.06 3.20 34.20
CA LYS A 275 10.83 1.96 34.37
C LYS A 275 12.21 2.04 33.73
N ILE A 276 13.06 2.93 34.23
CA ILE A 276 14.41 3.16 33.66
C ILE A 276 15.29 1.91 33.71
N ASP A 277 15.21 1.09 34.76
CA ASP A 277 16.02 -0.13 34.89
C ASP A 277 15.75 -1.12 33.75
N ASP A 278 14.48 -1.27 33.34
CA ASP A 278 14.08 -2.11 32.22
C ASP A 278 14.59 -1.55 30.88
N ILE A 279 14.62 -0.22 30.73
CA ILE A 279 15.18 0.45 29.54
C ILE A 279 16.68 0.20 29.47
N LEU A 280 17.40 0.28 30.61
CA LEU A 280 18.82 0.03 30.68
C LEU A 280 19.18 -1.37 30.18
N ILE A 281 18.39 -2.39 30.56
CA ILE A 281 18.55 -3.76 30.07
C ILE A 281 18.44 -3.79 28.53
N HIS A 282 17.44 -3.12 27.96
CA HIS A 282 17.25 -3.06 26.51
C HIS A 282 18.40 -2.36 25.79
N PHE A 283 18.90 -1.24 26.31
CA PHE A 283 20.02 -0.52 25.72
C PHE A 283 21.33 -1.30 25.81
N GLN A 284 21.62 -1.92 26.96
CA GLN A 284 22.78 -2.80 27.13
C GLN A 284 22.73 -4.00 26.19
N GLN A 285 21.55 -4.63 26.01
CA GLN A 285 21.38 -5.72 25.06
C GLN A 285 21.65 -5.27 23.62
N SER A 286 21.19 -4.08 23.22
CA SER A 286 21.51 -3.52 21.90
C SER A 286 23.02 -3.30 21.73
N LEU A 287 23.71 -2.72 22.72
CA LEU A 287 25.15 -2.45 22.67
C LEU A 287 26.01 -3.72 22.65
N ARG A 288 25.52 -4.83 23.21
CA ARG A 288 26.19 -6.14 23.13
C ARG A 288 26.17 -6.74 21.72
N ARG A 289 25.25 -6.30 20.86
CA ARG A 289 25.14 -6.78 19.48
C ARG A 289 26.02 -5.92 18.59
N GLU A 290 27.09 -6.48 18.03
CA GLU A 290 28.14 -5.76 17.28
C GLU A 290 27.69 -5.01 16.01
N PHE A 291 26.41 -5.06 15.65
CA PHE A 291 25.87 -4.46 14.43
C PHE A 291 24.91 -3.30 14.76
N PRO A 292 25.40 -2.04 14.75
CA PRO A 292 24.58 -0.87 15.03
C PRO A 292 23.36 -0.79 14.11
N GLU A 293 23.53 -1.03 12.81
CA GLU A 293 22.48 -0.91 11.77
C GLU A 293 21.19 -1.69 12.08
N LYS A 294 21.29 -2.82 12.81
CA LYS A 294 20.13 -3.66 13.15
C LYS A 294 19.54 -3.34 14.53
N ASN A 295 20.26 -2.59 15.35
CA ASN A 295 19.95 -2.37 16.76
C ASN A 295 19.77 -0.89 17.12
N GLN A 296 19.54 -0.04 16.12
CA GLN A 296 19.35 1.39 16.32
C GLN A 296 18.03 1.71 17.05
N TYR A 297 17.95 2.95 17.51
CA TYR A 297 16.79 3.62 18.09
C TYR A 297 16.57 4.96 17.37
N TYR A 298 15.32 5.41 17.26
CA TYR A 298 15.03 6.74 16.71
C TYR A 298 15.41 7.85 17.70
N ILE A 299 15.75 9.02 17.17
CA ILE A 299 16.23 10.15 17.97
C ILE A 299 15.22 10.60 19.04
N ASP A 300 13.94 10.69 18.68
CA ASP A 300 12.84 11.07 19.55
C ASP A 300 12.61 10.07 20.69
N VAL A 301 12.92 8.79 20.48
CA VAL A 301 12.88 7.77 21.53
C VAL A 301 13.98 8.01 22.56
N ILE A 302 15.19 8.34 22.11
CA ILE A 302 16.31 8.64 23.00
C ILE A 302 16.05 9.93 23.78
N ASP A 303 15.56 10.97 23.11
CA ASP A 303 15.21 12.24 23.75
C ASP A 303 14.12 12.06 24.80
N LYS A 304 13.13 11.18 24.55
CA LYS A 304 12.13 10.81 25.54
C LYS A 304 12.75 10.16 26.78
N VAL A 305 13.70 9.23 26.62
CA VAL A 305 14.40 8.62 27.77
C VAL A 305 15.23 9.65 28.54
N LYS A 306 15.92 10.56 27.86
CA LYS A 306 16.65 11.67 28.50
C LYS A 306 15.72 12.56 29.33
N ALA A 307 14.56 12.90 28.78
CA ALA A 307 13.56 13.71 29.47
C ALA A 307 13.06 13.03 30.76
N VAL A 308 12.87 11.70 30.73
CA VAL A 308 12.47 10.93 31.92
C VAL A 308 13.62 10.85 32.93
N ALA A 309 14.86 10.62 32.50
CA ALA A 309 16.03 10.61 33.39
C ALA A 309 16.21 11.96 34.11
N ALA A 310 16.00 13.07 33.39
CA ALA A 310 16.01 14.41 33.97
C ALA A 310 14.85 14.64 34.94
N ARG A 311 13.63 14.20 34.59
CA ARG A 311 12.45 14.28 35.46
C ARG A 311 12.64 13.52 36.78
N LEU A 312 13.32 12.38 36.74
CA LEU A 312 13.62 11.55 37.91
C LEU A 312 14.85 12.03 38.70
N ASN A 313 15.47 13.16 38.31
CA ASN A 313 16.67 13.73 38.92
C ASN A 313 17.82 12.71 39.03
N MET A 314 18.03 11.90 38.00
CA MET A 314 19.13 10.93 37.97
C MET A 314 20.46 11.66 37.83
N ASP A 315 21.47 11.23 38.61
CA ASP A 315 22.83 11.78 38.55
C ASP A 315 23.40 11.70 37.12
N GLU A 316 24.20 12.68 36.73
CA GLU A 316 24.86 12.72 35.41
C GLU A 316 25.82 11.53 35.22
N ASN A 317 26.37 10.99 36.33
CA ASN A 317 27.21 9.79 36.32
C ASN A 317 26.41 8.48 36.43
N SER A 318 25.08 8.53 36.38
CA SER A 318 24.26 7.32 36.38
C SER A 318 24.49 6.47 35.13
N GLU A 319 24.27 5.17 35.26
CA GLU A 319 24.51 4.20 34.20
C GLU A 319 23.67 4.49 32.94
N ILE A 320 22.47 5.07 33.08
CA ILE A 320 21.62 5.40 31.94
C ILE A 320 22.25 6.49 31.05
N HIS A 321 22.82 7.54 31.64
CA HIS A 321 23.48 8.61 30.89
C HIS A 321 24.72 8.10 30.14
N LYS A 322 25.54 7.27 30.81
CA LYS A 322 26.70 6.62 30.18
C LYS A 322 26.28 5.76 28.99
N VAL A 323 25.23 4.96 29.14
CA VAL A 323 24.74 4.07 28.09
C VAL A 323 24.14 4.85 26.92
N ILE A 324 23.42 5.95 27.17
CA ILE A 324 22.91 6.84 26.11
C ILE A 324 24.08 7.46 25.32
N GLN A 325 25.10 7.98 26.00
CA GLN A 325 26.30 8.49 25.33
C GLN A 325 27.01 7.41 24.50
N MET A 326 27.07 6.17 24.99
CA MET A 326 27.60 5.05 24.21
C MET A 326 26.77 4.73 22.96
N LEU A 327 25.44 4.78 23.04
CA LEU A 327 24.56 4.58 21.89
C LEU A 327 24.79 5.65 20.82
N GLU A 328 24.89 6.91 21.24
CA GLU A 328 25.14 8.06 20.36
C GLU A 328 26.51 7.95 19.67
N ASN A 329 27.57 7.75 20.46
CA ASN A 329 28.95 7.70 19.96
C ASN A 329 29.21 6.50 19.04
N ARG A 330 28.48 5.39 19.22
CA ARG A 330 28.66 4.15 18.44
C ARG A 330 27.67 4.00 17.28
N GLY A 331 26.89 5.03 16.96
CA GLY A 331 25.98 5.03 15.80
C GLY A 331 24.71 4.17 15.96
N TYR A 332 24.26 3.93 17.20
CA TYR A 332 22.98 3.25 17.48
C TYR A 332 21.78 4.22 17.49
N VAL A 333 21.99 5.49 17.19
CA VAL A 333 20.91 6.48 17.07
C VAL A 333 20.67 6.81 15.61
N TYR A 334 19.45 6.52 15.16
CA TYR A 334 18.97 6.86 13.84
C TYR A 334 18.40 8.28 13.85
N LYS A 335 18.77 9.08 12.85
CA LYS A 335 18.47 10.52 12.83
C LYS A 335 16.99 10.84 12.58
N THR A 336 16.24 9.93 11.97
CA THR A 336 14.80 10.14 11.74
C THR A 336 14.03 9.90 13.03
N THR A 337 12.86 10.52 13.13
CA THR A 337 11.94 10.27 14.23
C THR A 337 11.15 8.97 14.02
N PHE A 338 10.58 8.43 15.09
CA PHE A 338 9.66 7.29 15.02
C PHE A 338 8.41 7.63 14.19
N ASP A 339 7.83 8.83 14.36
CA ASP A 339 6.62 9.25 13.62
C ASP A 339 6.87 9.33 12.11
N GLU A 340 8.03 9.85 11.71
CA GLU A 340 8.44 9.87 10.30
C GLU A 340 8.58 8.45 9.75
N HIS A 341 9.27 7.57 10.47
CA HIS A 341 9.51 6.21 10.00
C HIS A 341 8.23 5.37 9.92
N ILE A 342 7.35 5.43 10.92
CA ILE A 342 6.11 4.66 10.90
C ILE A 342 5.20 5.12 9.75
N SER A 343 5.28 6.41 9.40
CA SER A 343 4.56 7.03 8.28
C SER A 343 5.22 6.82 6.92
N GLU A 344 6.36 6.10 6.82
CA GLU A 344 6.99 5.81 5.53
C GLU A 344 6.09 4.92 4.65
N PRO A 345 6.01 5.20 3.32
CA PRO A 345 5.29 4.37 2.39
C PRO A 345 5.79 2.92 2.40
N ILE A 346 4.87 1.98 2.47
CA ILE A 346 5.11 0.55 2.40
C ILE A 346 5.37 0.20 0.94
N GLN A 347 6.59 -0.27 0.65
CA GLN A 347 6.88 -0.95 -0.60
C GLN A 347 6.45 -2.41 -0.48
N THR A 348 5.48 -2.83 -1.30
CA THR A 348 5.21 -4.25 -1.46
C THR A 348 6.15 -4.81 -2.52
N PHE A 349 7.06 -5.69 -2.15
CA PHE A 349 7.82 -6.45 -3.14
C PHE A 349 6.84 -7.31 -3.94
N LYS A 350 6.67 -7.01 -5.24
CA LYS A 350 6.07 -7.97 -6.19
C LYS A 350 7.00 -9.20 -6.18
N ARG A 351 6.67 -10.26 -5.42
CA ARG A 351 7.13 -11.60 -5.82
C ARG A 351 6.53 -11.80 -7.20
N MET A 352 7.36 -11.91 -8.24
CA MET A 352 6.94 -12.32 -9.59
C MET A 352 6.18 -13.64 -9.49
N THR A 353 4.88 -13.53 -9.23
CA THR A 353 3.92 -14.59 -9.48
C THR A 353 3.34 -14.20 -10.81
N ASN A 354 3.90 -14.84 -11.85
CA ASN A 354 3.62 -14.71 -13.28
C ASN A 354 2.16 -15.08 -13.64
N ALA A 355 1.16 -14.71 -12.82
CA ALA A 355 -0.23 -15.08 -13.02
C ALA A 355 -1.18 -13.87 -13.10
N PHE A 356 -0.84 -12.74 -12.45
CA PHE A 356 -1.71 -11.56 -12.44
C PHE A 356 -1.37 -10.52 -13.52
N ASP A 357 -0.11 -10.43 -13.96
CA ASP A 357 0.31 -9.53 -15.06
C ASP A 357 0.07 -10.12 -16.47
N TYR A 358 -0.36 -11.39 -16.57
CA TYR A 358 -0.54 -12.08 -17.86
C TYR A 358 -1.81 -11.69 -18.63
N GLN A 359 -2.80 -11.01 -18.01
CA GLN A 359 -4.00 -10.58 -18.76
C GLN A 359 -3.86 -9.21 -19.40
N ASP A 360 -3.13 -8.28 -18.76
CA ASP A 360 -2.86 -6.96 -19.35
C ASP A 360 -1.74 -7.03 -20.40
N GLN A 361 -0.69 -7.84 -20.20
CA GLN A 361 0.41 -7.99 -21.17
C GLN A 361 0.03 -8.80 -22.43
N ARG A 362 -0.78 -9.86 -22.30
CA ARG A 362 -1.11 -10.74 -23.44
C ARG A 362 -1.99 -10.07 -24.50
N TRP A 363 -2.58 -8.92 -24.18
CA TRP A 363 -3.31 -8.10 -25.14
C TRP A 363 -2.38 -7.27 -26.03
N GLU A 364 -1.21 -6.86 -25.54
CA GLU A 364 -0.19 -6.18 -26.34
C GLU A 364 0.34 -7.09 -27.45
N ASP A 365 0.55 -8.38 -27.14
CA ASP A 365 1.08 -9.36 -28.09
C ASP A 365 0.06 -9.82 -29.15
N ASN A 366 -1.23 -9.87 -28.82
CA ASN A 366 -2.26 -10.39 -29.74
C ASN A 366 -2.75 -9.34 -30.76
N ASN A 367 -2.63 -8.04 -30.47
CA ASN A 367 -3.05 -6.98 -31.41
C ASN A 367 -1.91 -6.49 -32.32
N ASN A 368 -0.69 -7.00 -32.15
CA ASN A 368 0.47 -6.65 -32.98
C ASN A 368 0.84 -7.76 -34.00
N MET A 369 -0.04 -8.75 -34.20
CA MET A 369 0.10 -9.76 -35.26
C MET A 369 -0.33 -9.18 -36.60
N ASN A 370 0.56 -8.38 -37.21
CA ASN A 370 0.59 -8.28 -38.67
C ASN A 370 0.86 -9.68 -39.23
N TYR A 371 -0.10 -10.20 -39.99
CA TYR A 371 0.07 -11.39 -40.83
C TYR A 371 0.98 -11.07 -42.02
N GLU A 372 2.26 -10.82 -41.78
CA GLU A 372 3.27 -10.79 -42.83
C GLU A 372 4.55 -11.50 -42.39
N ASN A 373 4.79 -12.64 -43.04
CA ASN A 373 6.07 -13.33 -43.25
C ASN A 373 7.04 -13.42 -42.06
N LYS A 374 6.95 -14.52 -41.30
CA LYS A 374 8.12 -15.07 -40.58
C LYS A 374 8.73 -16.22 -41.38
N PRO A 375 10.03 -16.21 -41.71
CA PRO A 375 10.70 -17.39 -42.22
C PRO A 375 10.79 -18.47 -41.12
N ASP A 376 10.54 -19.72 -41.51
CA ASP A 376 10.62 -20.90 -40.64
C ASP A 376 11.98 -20.98 -39.94
N LEU A 377 11.96 -21.01 -38.60
CA LEU A 377 13.11 -21.34 -37.77
C LEU A 377 12.86 -22.67 -37.03
N PRO A 378 13.91 -23.49 -36.84
CA PRO A 378 13.76 -24.94 -36.72
C PRO A 378 13.27 -25.39 -35.34
N ARG A 379 12.37 -26.38 -35.35
CA ARG A 379 11.85 -27.07 -34.16
C ARG A 379 12.98 -27.79 -33.41
N TYR A 380 13.38 -27.26 -32.26
CA TYR A 380 14.18 -28.01 -31.29
C TYR A 380 13.32 -29.08 -30.59
N LYS A 381 13.54 -30.36 -30.93
CA LYS A 381 13.04 -31.51 -30.17
C LYS A 381 13.79 -31.59 -28.84
N LYS A 382 13.10 -31.40 -27.71
CA LYS A 382 13.60 -31.84 -26.40
C LYS A 382 13.35 -33.34 -26.26
N SER A 383 14.43 -34.11 -26.25
CA SER A 383 14.46 -35.51 -25.85
C SER A 383 14.21 -35.61 -24.34
N PHE A 384 13.24 -36.45 -23.96
CA PHE A 384 13.07 -36.88 -22.58
C PHE A 384 14.10 -37.98 -22.28
N GLY A 385 15.11 -37.64 -21.47
CA GLY A 385 16.01 -38.61 -20.85
C GLY A 385 15.41 -39.09 -19.54
N ALA A 386 14.89 -40.31 -19.53
CA ALA A 386 14.55 -41.03 -18.31
C ALA A 386 15.85 -41.43 -17.60
N SER A 387 16.03 -41.02 -16.34
CA SER A 387 17.04 -41.59 -15.46
C SER A 387 16.34 -42.30 -14.31
N SER A 388 16.68 -43.57 -14.20
CA SER A 388 16.10 -44.63 -13.40
C SER A 388 16.41 -44.48 -11.91
N TYR A 389 15.39 -44.63 -11.08
CA TYR A 389 15.53 -44.95 -9.67
C TYR A 389 15.93 -46.42 -9.54
N THR A 390 17.17 -46.70 -9.12
CA THR A 390 17.58 -48.02 -8.64
C THR A 390 17.65 -48.02 -7.11
N LYS A 391 16.75 -48.79 -6.51
CA LYS A 391 16.86 -49.30 -5.14
C LYS A 391 18.16 -50.10 -4.98
N ARG A 392 18.89 -49.89 -3.90
CA ARG A 392 19.73 -50.92 -3.28
C ARG A 392 19.43 -51.00 -1.79
N TYR A 393 18.87 -52.14 -1.40
CA TYR A 393 19.12 -52.75 -0.12
C TYR A 393 20.48 -53.47 -0.21
N SER A 394 21.37 -53.29 0.76
CA SER A 394 22.15 -54.39 1.35
C SER A 394 22.81 -53.95 2.64
N SER A 395 22.71 -54.87 3.59
CA SER A 395 23.25 -54.95 4.93
C SER A 395 24.78 -54.81 5.00
N GLY A 396 25.22 -54.28 6.15
CA GLY A 396 26.57 -54.33 6.69
C GLY A 396 26.50 -53.81 8.12
#